data_AF-A9D798-F1
#
_entry.id   AF-A9D798-F1
#
_cell.length_a   1.000
_cell.length_b   1.000
_cell.length_c   1.000
_cell.angle_alpha   90.00
_cell.angle_beta   90.00
_cell.angle_gamma   90.00
#
_symmetry.space_group_name_H-M   'P 1'
#
loop_
_entity.id
_entity.type
_entity.pdbx_description
1 polymer ?
#
loop_
_entity_poly.entity_id
_entity_poly.type
_entity_poly.pdbx_seq_one_letter_code
_entity_poly.pdbx_strand_id
1 'polypeptide(L)'
;RNLQQMADYSGKGLTASIGNRLVLLFKSVFRTQHRYEAGDVDEIMWRRRMQRLRRNIKRWLECGENVPASRYSGRCRHILKYEQGLWVFLNHPGTPLTNNEAERCLRGSVIMRKICYGTSSDRGEKFRSRILSVVETCKKRKLSPITVISTIIAGVVGKCDYPDVFGLTSA
;
A
#
# COMPACT_ATOMS: atom_id res chain seq x y z
N ARG A 1 7.09 -3.44 -5.34
CA ARG A 1 7.07 -4.86 -5.80
C ARG A 1 6.92 -4.97 -7.32
N ASN A 2 5.93 -4.31 -7.96
CA ASN A 2 5.74 -4.34 -9.42
C ASN A 2 6.89 -3.70 -10.24
N LEU A 3 7.52 -2.64 -9.73
CA LEU A 3 8.60 -1.93 -10.44
C LEU A 3 9.91 -2.71 -10.50
N GLN A 4 10.26 -3.42 -9.41
CA GLN A 4 11.40 -4.35 -9.40
C GLN A 4 11.15 -5.48 -10.41
N GLN A 5 9.94 -6.05 -10.42
CA GLN A 5 9.54 -7.09 -11.39
C GLN A 5 9.47 -6.63 -12.85
N MET A 6 9.39 -5.32 -13.12
CA MET A 6 9.55 -4.76 -14.47
C MET A 6 11.03 -4.71 -14.89
N ALA A 7 11.92 -4.46 -13.93
CA ALA A 7 13.37 -4.54 -14.13
C ALA A 7 13.85 -5.98 -14.25
N ASP A 8 13.33 -6.88 -13.41
CA ASP A 8 13.67 -8.31 -13.38
C ASP A 8 13.13 -9.07 -14.61
N TYR A 9 12.26 -8.46 -15.41
CA TYR A 9 11.85 -8.97 -16.72
C TYR A 9 12.97 -8.82 -17.78
N SER A 10 14.20 -8.49 -17.34
CA SER A 10 15.39 -8.27 -18.14
C SER A 10 15.86 -9.53 -18.87
N GLY A 11 15.17 -9.87 -19.96
CA GLY A 11 15.88 -10.36 -21.13
C GLY A 11 16.86 -9.30 -21.62
N LYS A 12 18.02 -9.71 -22.16
CA LYS A 12 19.00 -8.80 -22.75
C LYS A 12 18.32 -7.97 -23.87
N GLY A 13 18.50 -6.64 -23.88
CA GLY A 13 18.03 -5.78 -24.98
C GLY A 13 17.23 -4.54 -24.58
N LEU A 14 16.40 -4.04 -25.50
CA LEU A 14 15.64 -2.78 -25.40
C LEU A 14 14.69 -2.73 -24.19
N THR A 15 14.04 -3.84 -23.84
CA THR A 15 13.16 -3.96 -22.66
C THR A 15 13.89 -3.68 -21.35
N ALA A 16 15.12 -4.18 -21.20
CA ALA A 16 15.93 -3.95 -20.01
C ALA A 16 16.34 -2.48 -19.88
N SER A 17 16.67 -1.81 -20.99
CA SER A 17 16.98 -0.37 -21.01
C SER A 17 15.80 0.47 -20.52
N ILE A 18 14.60 0.22 -21.07
CA ILE A 18 13.37 0.91 -20.66
C ILE A 18 13.06 0.62 -19.18
N GLY A 19 13.15 -0.65 -18.75
CA GLY A 19 12.92 -1.07 -17.37
C GLY A 19 13.87 -0.37 -16.39
N ASN A 20 15.18 -0.37 -16.67
CA ASN A 20 16.18 0.30 -15.85
C ASN A 20 15.93 1.80 -15.74
N ARG A 21 15.55 2.45 -16.85
CA ARG A 21 15.23 3.88 -16.85
C ARG A 21 13.99 4.19 -16.01
N LEU A 22 12.94 3.37 -16.12
CA LEU A 22 11.74 3.49 -15.30
C LEU A 22 12.08 3.33 -13.81
N VAL A 23 12.88 2.33 -13.42
CA VAL A 23 13.32 2.16 -12.03
C VAL A 23 14.01 3.41 -11.49
N LEU A 24 14.93 4.01 -12.25
CA LEU A 24 15.61 5.23 -11.85
C LEU A 24 14.64 6.41 -11.67
N LEU A 25 13.67 6.54 -12.58
CA LEU A 25 12.65 7.59 -12.47
C LEU A 25 11.77 7.41 -11.24
N PHE A 26 11.31 6.19 -10.96
CA PHE A 26 10.55 5.91 -9.75
C PHE A 26 11.38 6.13 -8.48
N LYS A 27 12.64 5.70 -8.43
CA LYS A 27 13.56 6.03 -7.31
C LYS A 27 13.67 7.54 -7.11
N SER A 28 13.68 8.31 -8.20
CA SER A 28 13.72 9.78 -8.14
C SER A 28 12.41 10.37 -7.58
N VAL A 29 11.26 9.76 -7.84
CA VAL A 29 9.98 10.12 -7.21
C VAL A 29 10.06 9.94 -5.69
N PHE A 30 10.46 8.75 -5.22
CA PHE A 30 10.64 8.47 -3.78
C PHE A 30 11.58 9.47 -3.12
N ARG A 31 12.76 9.70 -3.73
CA ARG A 31 13.73 10.67 -3.20
C ARG A 31 13.18 12.09 -3.14
N THR A 32 12.45 12.52 -4.17
CA THR A 32 11.86 13.87 -4.21
C THR A 32 10.78 14.03 -3.15
N GLN A 33 9.98 12.99 -2.93
CA GLN A 33 8.96 12.98 -1.89
C GLN A 33 9.55 13.04 -0.49
N HIS A 34 10.52 12.18 -0.17
CA HIS A 34 11.12 12.17 1.17
C HIS A 34 11.81 13.49 1.51
N ARG A 35 12.43 14.15 0.52
CA ARG A 35 13.01 15.49 0.70
C ARG A 35 11.96 16.56 1.00
N TYR A 36 10.78 16.46 0.39
CA TYR A 36 9.67 17.35 0.71
C TYR A 36 9.13 17.10 2.11
N GLU A 37 8.94 15.82 2.48
CA GLU A 37 8.52 15.41 3.83
C GLU A 37 9.52 15.81 4.92
N ALA A 38 10.83 15.85 4.60
CA ALA A 38 11.88 16.31 5.49
C ALA A 38 12.01 17.85 5.57
N GLY A 39 11.29 18.61 4.73
CA GLY A 39 11.38 20.07 4.67
C GLY A 39 12.56 20.62 3.85
N ASP A 40 13.30 19.78 3.12
CA ASP A 40 14.47 20.20 2.32
C ASP A 40 14.11 20.95 1.02
N VAL A 41 12.84 20.87 0.60
CA VAL A 41 12.37 21.35 -0.70
C VAL A 41 11.01 22.01 -0.52
N ASP A 42 10.88 23.24 -1.02
CA ASP A 42 9.60 23.96 -1.03
C ASP A 42 8.56 23.30 -1.94
N GLU A 43 7.28 23.51 -1.62
CA GLU A 43 6.13 22.90 -2.31
C GLU A 43 6.14 23.22 -3.82
N ILE A 44 6.47 24.46 -4.21
CA ILE A 44 6.49 24.87 -5.62
C ILE A 44 7.55 24.07 -6.38
N MET A 45 8.74 23.91 -5.79
CA MET A 45 9.84 23.17 -6.40
C MET A 45 9.53 21.67 -6.45
N TRP A 46 8.98 21.12 -5.38
CA TRP A 46 8.53 19.72 -5.31
C TRP A 46 7.50 19.42 -6.40
N ARG A 47 6.46 20.25 -6.52
CA ARG A 47 5.38 20.08 -7.51
C ARG A 47 5.91 20.13 -8.94
N ARG A 48 6.79 21.09 -9.26
CA ARG A 48 7.45 21.19 -10.57
C ARG A 48 8.28 19.94 -10.90
N ARG A 49 9.07 19.44 -9.93
CA ARG A 49 9.88 18.22 -10.10
C ARG A 49 9.00 16.99 -10.31
N MET A 50 7.94 16.83 -9.51
CA MET A 50 7.00 15.72 -9.64
C MET A 50 6.30 15.72 -11.00
N GLN A 51 5.87 16.87 -11.51
CA GLN A 51 5.27 16.97 -12.85
C GLN A 51 6.25 16.60 -13.96
N ARG A 52 7.53 16.95 -13.83
CA ARG A 52 8.57 16.54 -14.79
C ARG A 52 8.79 15.02 -14.75
N LEU A 53 8.85 14.44 -13.56
CA LEU A 53 8.99 12.99 -13.38
C LEU A 53 7.77 12.25 -13.96
N ARG A 54 6.56 12.73 -13.69
CA ARG A 54 5.32 12.21 -14.26
C ARG A 54 5.33 12.13 -15.78
N ARG A 55 5.66 13.24 -16.45
CA ARG A 55 5.77 13.26 -17.92
C ARG A 55 6.83 12.29 -18.44
N ASN A 56 7.98 12.22 -17.78
CA ASN A 56 9.05 11.32 -18.19
C ASN A 56 8.64 9.84 -18.02
N ILE A 57 8.06 9.48 -16.88
CA ILE A 57 7.58 8.12 -16.61
C ILE A 57 6.52 7.72 -17.65
N LYS A 58 5.55 8.61 -17.92
CA LYS A 58 4.52 8.37 -18.93
C LYS A 58 5.13 8.08 -20.31
N ARG A 59 6.07 8.90 -20.78
CA ARG A 59 6.76 8.70 -22.07
C ARG A 59 7.45 7.34 -22.15
N TRP A 60 8.18 6.94 -21.11
CA TRP A 60 8.88 5.65 -21.10
C TRP A 60 7.92 4.46 -21.04
N LEU A 61 6.77 4.60 -20.36
CA LEU A 61 5.71 3.59 -20.37
C LEU A 61 5.05 3.47 -21.75
N GLU A 62 4.80 4.59 -22.44
CA GLU A 62 4.27 4.61 -23.82
C GLU A 62 5.26 3.94 -24.80
N CYS A 63 6.56 4.19 -24.64
CA CYS A 63 7.58 3.45 -25.40
C CYS A 63 7.54 1.95 -25.07
N GLY A 64 7.40 1.59 -23.79
CA GLY A 64 7.32 0.19 -23.33
C GLY A 64 6.09 -0.57 -23.83
N GLU A 65 4.99 0.13 -24.08
CA GLU A 65 3.76 -0.43 -24.66
C GLU A 65 3.95 -0.87 -26.12
N ASN A 66 4.85 -0.24 -26.87
CA ASN A 66 5.09 -0.52 -28.29
C ASN A 66 6.16 -1.60 -28.54
N VAL A 67 6.69 -2.23 -27.49
CA VAL A 67 7.73 -3.25 -27.61
C VAL A 67 7.12 -4.60 -28.01
N PRO A 68 7.79 -5.41 -28.86
CA PRO A 68 7.30 -6.73 -29.31
C PRO A 68 7.14 -7.79 -28.20
N ALA A 69 7.47 -7.47 -26.94
CA ALA A 69 7.31 -8.34 -25.80
C ALA A 69 5.92 -8.19 -25.17
N SER A 70 4.94 -9.00 -25.61
CA SER A 70 3.52 -8.92 -25.24
C SER A 70 3.26 -8.81 -23.72
N ARG A 71 4.00 -9.57 -22.89
CA ARG A 71 3.84 -9.50 -21.43
C ARG A 71 4.34 -8.16 -20.86
N TYR A 72 5.42 -7.60 -21.41
CA TYR A 72 5.98 -6.33 -20.98
C TYR A 72 5.11 -5.15 -21.44
N SER A 73 4.69 -5.15 -22.70
CA SER A 73 3.78 -4.13 -23.24
C SER A 73 2.43 -4.12 -22.53
N GLY A 74 1.86 -5.30 -22.26
CA GLY A 74 0.62 -5.43 -21.48
C GLY A 74 0.74 -4.85 -20.06
N ARG A 75 1.89 -5.02 -19.40
CA ARG A 75 2.17 -4.38 -18.10
C ARG A 75 2.27 -2.86 -18.21
N CYS A 76 2.97 -2.34 -19.22
CA CYS A 76 3.08 -0.89 -19.43
C CYS A 76 1.69 -0.27 -19.70
N ARG A 77 0.89 -0.89 -20.56
CA ARG A 77 -0.51 -0.50 -20.82
C ARG A 77 -1.35 -0.51 -19.54
N HIS A 78 -1.22 -1.54 -18.72
CA HIS A 78 -1.94 -1.62 -17.45
C HIS A 78 -1.56 -0.48 -16.49
N ILE A 79 -0.27 -0.14 -16.39
CA ILE A 79 0.17 0.99 -15.57
C ILE A 79 -0.35 2.31 -16.13
N LEU A 80 -0.30 2.51 -17.45
CA LEU A 80 -0.85 3.70 -18.11
C LEU A 80 -2.35 3.85 -17.87
N LYS A 81 -3.11 2.76 -17.88
CA LYS A 81 -4.55 2.75 -17.59
C LYS A 81 -4.88 3.32 -16.20
N TYR A 82 -4.02 3.05 -15.19
CA TYR A 82 -4.22 3.51 -13.81
C TYR A 82 -3.23 4.63 -13.40
N GLU A 83 -2.67 5.35 -14.37
CA GLU A 83 -1.61 6.32 -14.14
C GLU A 83 -2.01 7.43 -13.17
N GLN A 84 -3.26 7.91 -13.24
CA GLN A 84 -3.78 8.92 -12.34
C GLN A 84 -3.68 8.51 -10.87
N GLY A 85 -3.89 7.22 -10.57
CA GLY A 85 -3.79 6.65 -9.24
C GLY A 85 -2.38 6.73 -8.63
N LEU A 86 -1.34 6.77 -9.47
CA LEU A 86 0.05 6.88 -9.01
C LEU A 86 0.38 8.26 -8.43
N TRP A 87 -0.44 9.28 -8.72
CA TRP A 87 -0.16 10.69 -8.41
C TRP A 87 -1.17 11.34 -7.48
N VAL A 88 -2.07 10.57 -6.87
CA VAL A 88 -3.13 11.08 -5.97
C VAL A 88 -2.54 11.89 -4.82
N PHE A 89 -1.41 11.45 -4.27
CA PHE A 89 -0.71 12.12 -3.17
C PHE A 89 -0.28 13.57 -3.50
N LEU A 90 -0.20 13.96 -4.78
CA LEU A 90 0.14 15.34 -5.17
C LEU A 90 -0.98 16.36 -4.89
N ASN A 91 -2.21 15.89 -4.71
CA ASN A 91 -3.39 16.74 -4.53
C ASN A 91 -4.05 16.57 -3.16
N HIS A 92 -3.68 15.53 -2.40
CA HIS A 92 -4.29 15.21 -1.12
C HIS A 92 -3.22 15.12 -0.04
N PRO A 93 -3.00 16.21 0.73
CA PRO A 93 -2.10 16.19 1.88
C PRO A 93 -2.43 15.03 2.84
N GLY A 94 -1.40 14.36 3.36
CA GLY A 94 -1.55 13.19 4.24
C GLY A 94 -1.78 11.86 3.52
N THR A 95 -1.99 11.85 2.20
CA THR A 95 -2.01 10.59 1.44
C THR A 95 -0.57 10.09 1.25
N PRO A 96 -0.22 8.87 1.69
CA PRO A 96 1.13 8.34 1.50
C PRO A 96 1.44 8.11 0.02
N LEU A 97 2.71 8.24 -0.35
CA LEU A 97 3.20 7.97 -1.71
C LEU A 97 2.88 6.55 -2.22
N THR A 98 2.75 5.59 -1.29
CA THR A 98 2.53 4.19 -1.62
C THR A 98 1.37 3.61 -0.84
N ASN A 99 0.67 2.65 -1.46
CA ASN A 99 -0.39 1.89 -0.81
C ASN A 99 0.12 0.79 0.14
N ASN A 100 1.42 0.79 0.48
CA ASN A 100 2.04 -0.29 1.24
C ASN A 100 1.39 -0.49 2.62
N GLU A 101 0.96 0.60 3.28
CA GLU A 101 0.28 0.49 4.57
C GLU A 101 -1.08 -0.19 4.43
N ALA A 102 -1.90 0.23 3.46
CA ALA A 102 -3.22 -0.39 3.26
C ALA A 102 -3.09 -1.85 2.82
N GLU A 103 -2.15 -2.17 1.91
CA GLU A 103 -1.83 -3.55 1.52
C GLU A 103 -1.43 -4.39 2.74
N ARG A 104 -0.62 -3.84 3.64
CA ARG A 104 -0.21 -4.52 4.88
C ARG A 104 -1.40 -4.77 5.80
N CYS A 105 -2.27 -3.79 5.99
CA CYS A 105 -3.48 -3.91 6.81
C CYS A 105 -4.45 -4.97 6.25
N LEU A 106 -4.59 -5.04 4.92
CA LEU A 106 -5.46 -6.03 4.27
C LEU A 106 -4.87 -7.44 4.26
N ARG A 107 -3.53 -7.58 4.36
CA ARG A 107 -2.86 -8.87 4.22
C ARG A 107 -3.33 -9.92 5.23
N GLY A 108 -3.60 -9.51 6.47
CA GLY A 108 -4.11 -10.41 7.51
C GLY A 108 -5.46 -11.04 7.12
N SER A 109 -6.37 -10.22 6.59
CA SER A 109 -7.70 -10.65 6.16
C SER A 109 -7.62 -11.67 5.01
N VAL A 110 -6.74 -11.41 4.04
CA VAL A 110 -6.54 -12.25 2.86
C VAL A 110 -5.93 -13.59 3.25
N ILE A 111 -4.92 -13.60 4.11
CA ILE A 111 -4.29 -14.84 4.61
C ILE A 111 -5.33 -15.70 5.35
N MET A 112 -6.08 -15.09 6.27
CA MET A 112 -7.15 -15.79 7.00
C MET A 112 -8.23 -16.35 6.04
N ARG A 113 -8.46 -15.70 4.88
CA ARG A 113 -9.48 -16.15 3.91
C ARG A 113 -8.99 -17.38 3.18
N LYS A 114 -7.70 -17.38 2.85
CA LYS A 114 -7.04 -18.49 2.20
C LYS A 114 -6.95 -19.74 3.09
N ILE A 115 -6.71 -19.56 4.39
CA ILE A 115 -6.57 -20.67 5.35
C ILE A 115 -7.95 -21.21 5.77
N CYS A 116 -8.91 -20.33 6.06
CA CYS A 116 -10.19 -20.72 6.66
C CYS A 116 -11.36 -20.76 5.66
N TYR A 117 -11.12 -20.51 4.37
CA TYR A 117 -12.10 -20.51 3.25
C TYR A 117 -13.31 -19.54 3.35
N GLY A 118 -13.57 -18.95 4.51
CA GLY A 118 -14.65 -17.99 4.74
C GLY A 118 -15.77 -18.56 5.62
N THR A 119 -16.89 -17.85 5.67
CA THR A 119 -18.10 -18.25 6.40
C THR A 119 -19.31 -17.75 5.61
N SER A 120 -20.38 -18.54 5.56
CA SER A 120 -21.64 -18.20 4.90
C SER A 120 -22.68 -17.63 5.87
N SER A 121 -22.36 -17.53 7.16
CA SER A 121 -23.26 -17.00 8.19
C SER A 121 -22.94 -15.54 8.50
N ASP A 122 -23.96 -14.70 8.63
CA ASP A 122 -23.82 -13.30 9.07
C ASP A 122 -23.09 -13.20 10.42
N ARG A 123 -23.41 -14.11 11.35
CA ARG A 123 -22.74 -14.18 12.66
C ARG A 123 -21.23 -14.45 12.52
N GLY A 124 -20.85 -15.39 11.65
CA GLY A 124 -19.45 -15.71 11.39
C GLY A 124 -18.71 -14.55 10.72
N GLU A 125 -19.37 -13.87 9.78
CA GLU A 125 -18.78 -12.73 9.07
C GLU A 125 -18.50 -11.56 10.03
N LYS A 126 -19.49 -11.24 10.88
CA LYS A 126 -19.34 -10.25 11.96
C LYS A 126 -18.25 -10.63 12.97
N PHE A 127 -18.18 -11.90 13.37
CA PHE A 127 -17.13 -12.37 14.28
C PHE A 127 -15.74 -12.14 13.67
N ARG A 128 -15.57 -12.56 12.42
CA ARG A 128 -14.29 -12.45 11.71
C ARG A 128 -13.87 -11.00 11.50
N SER A 129 -14.77 -10.13 11.07
CA SER A 129 -14.47 -8.71 10.85
C SER A 129 -14.07 -8.01 12.15
N ARG A 130 -14.77 -8.30 13.25
CA ARG A 130 -14.48 -7.75 14.59
C ARG A 130 -13.13 -8.22 15.13
N ILE A 131 -12.85 -9.53 15.09
CA ILE A 131 -11.56 -10.07 15.57
C ILE A 131 -10.40 -9.49 14.77
N LEU A 132 -10.53 -9.43 13.44
CA LEU A 132 -9.47 -8.86 12.61
C LEU A 132 -9.24 -7.38 12.94
N SER A 133 -10.31 -6.60 13.13
CA SER A 133 -10.21 -5.18 13.52
C SER A 133 -9.45 -5.02 14.85
N VAL A 134 -9.80 -5.81 15.87
CA VAL A 134 -9.11 -5.80 17.17
C VAL A 134 -7.63 -6.17 17.02
N VAL A 135 -7.34 -7.25 16.28
CA VAL A 135 -5.96 -7.73 16.07
C VAL A 135 -5.11 -6.70 15.33
N GLU A 136 -5.61 -6.10 14.25
CA GLU A 136 -4.86 -5.08 13.50
C GLU A 136 -4.67 -3.80 14.33
N THR A 137 -5.64 -3.42 15.16
CA THR A 137 -5.50 -2.31 16.11
C THR A 137 -4.42 -2.59 17.16
N CYS A 138 -4.42 -3.81 17.73
CA CYS A 138 -3.39 -4.24 18.68
C CYS A 138 -1.98 -4.16 18.05
N LYS A 139 -1.82 -4.64 16.81
CA LYS A 139 -0.54 -4.54 16.08
C LYS A 139 -0.09 -3.10 15.89
N LYS A 140 -0.98 -2.20 15.48
CA LYS A 140 -0.66 -0.76 15.32
C LYS A 140 -0.23 -0.12 16.64
N ARG A 141 -0.85 -0.51 17.75
CA ARG A 141 -0.54 -0.01 19.11
C ARG A 141 0.57 -0.77 19.83
N LYS A 142 1.20 -1.77 19.17
CA LYS A 142 2.22 -2.65 19.76
C LYS A 142 1.75 -3.41 21.02
N LEU A 143 0.47 -3.77 21.05
CA LEU A 143 -0.16 -4.57 22.11
C LEU A 143 -0.25 -6.04 21.70
N SER A 144 -0.21 -6.94 22.67
CA SER A 144 -0.46 -8.37 22.46
C SER A 144 -1.94 -8.61 22.15
N PRO A 145 -2.31 -9.11 20.95
CA PRO A 145 -3.72 -9.35 20.62
C PRO A 145 -4.36 -10.42 21.51
N ILE A 146 -3.59 -11.43 21.91
CA ILE A 146 -4.08 -12.50 22.78
C ILE A 146 -4.44 -11.92 24.15
N THR A 147 -3.56 -11.10 24.72
CA THR A 147 -3.81 -10.46 26.02
C THR A 147 -5.06 -9.58 25.98
N VAL A 148 -5.19 -8.73 24.95
CA VAL A 148 -6.37 -7.85 24.79
C VAL A 148 -7.66 -8.67 24.67
N ILE A 149 -7.67 -9.71 23.83
CA ILE A 149 -8.83 -10.57 23.65
C ILE A 149 -9.17 -11.32 24.94
N SER A 150 -8.16 -11.87 25.64
CA SER A 150 -8.34 -12.54 26.92
C SER A 150 -8.94 -11.62 27.97
N THR A 151 -8.49 -10.37 28.07
CA THR A 151 -9.06 -9.38 29.01
C THR A 151 -10.52 -9.08 28.68
N ILE A 152 -10.86 -8.89 27.40
CA ILE A 152 -12.25 -8.68 26.97
C ILE A 152 -13.12 -9.89 27.36
N ILE A 153 -12.66 -11.11 27.03
CA ILE A 153 -13.40 -12.35 27.32
C ILE A 153 -13.59 -12.52 28.83
N ALA A 154 -12.55 -12.28 29.63
CA ALA A 154 -12.62 -12.38 31.08
C ALA A 154 -13.65 -11.40 31.67
N GLY A 155 -13.69 -10.15 31.18
CA GLY A 155 -14.70 -9.16 31.58
C GLY A 155 -16.12 -9.61 31.24
N VAL A 156 -16.35 -10.11 30.02
CA VAL A 156 -17.67 -10.59 29.57
C VAL A 156 -18.13 -11.81 30.38
N VAL A 157 -17.26 -12.79 30.59
CA VAL A 157 -17.59 -14.00 31.36
C VAL A 157 -17.82 -13.68 32.84
N GLY A 158 -17.03 -12.77 33.40
CA GLY A 158 -17.17 -12.28 34.76
C GLY A 158 -18.37 -11.36 34.99
N LYS A 159 -19.10 -10.98 33.94
CA LYS A 159 -20.19 -9.98 33.97
C LYS A 159 -19.76 -8.62 34.57
N CYS A 160 -18.51 -8.24 34.35
CA CYS A 160 -18.00 -6.93 34.69
C CYS A 160 -18.26 -5.94 33.53
N ASP A 161 -18.05 -4.65 33.79
CA ASP A 161 -18.05 -3.64 32.74
C ASP A 161 -16.98 -3.93 31.68
N TYR A 162 -17.25 -3.50 30.44
CA TYR A 162 -16.33 -3.73 29.32
C TYR A 162 -14.99 -3.04 29.57
N PRO A 163 -13.87 -3.77 29.58
CA PRO A 163 -12.58 -3.18 29.87
C PRO A 163 -12.16 -2.21 28.75
N ASP A 164 -11.71 -1.02 29.13
CA ASP A 164 -11.13 -0.04 28.20
C ASP A 164 -9.72 -0.46 27.77
N VAL A 165 -9.63 -1.54 27.02
CA VAL A 165 -8.37 -2.14 26.54
C VAL A 165 -7.57 -1.23 25.61
N PHE A 166 -8.17 -0.15 25.12
CA PHE A 166 -7.55 0.80 24.20
C PHE A 166 -7.51 2.23 24.74
N GLY A 167 -7.89 2.49 25.99
CA GLY A 167 -7.85 3.86 26.54
C GLY A 167 -8.73 4.85 25.75
N LEU A 168 -9.86 4.41 25.20
CA LEU A 168 -10.74 5.24 24.37
C LEU A 168 -11.73 6.04 25.22
N THR A 169 -12.02 5.60 26.44
CA THR A 169 -13.00 6.25 27.33
C THR A 169 -12.32 7.15 28.38
N SER A 170 -11.00 7.13 28.45
CA SER A 170 -10.20 7.76 29.52
C SER A 170 -9.56 9.09 29.09
N ALA A 171 -10.17 9.83 28.15
CA ALA A 171 -9.67 11.11 27.63
C ALA A 171 -10.21 12.31 28.40
#